data_AF-A0A087DE72-F1
#
_entry.id   AF-A0A087DE72-F1
#
_cell.length_a   1.000
_cell.length_b   1.000
_cell.length_c   1.000
_cell.angle_alpha   90.00
_cell.angle_beta   90.00
_cell.angle_gamma   90.00
#
_symmetry.space_group_name_H-M   'P 1'
#
loop_
_entity.id
_entity.type
_entity.pdbx_description
1 polymer ?
#
loop_
_entity_poly.entity_id
_entity_poly.type
_entity_poly.pdbx_seq_one_letter_code
_entity_poly.pdbx_strand_id
1 'polypeptide(L)'
;MEQIPDYYELLNLNPADSLAAIQQQLQYLKAAKESTYLQSDEAKRLLPLINDALTNAFANETTRQRYDTALEAQKHPQAEETHETDWLGQAQQFYKNKQYRQAKTIIGNAIGARGNDPQVHAWAALIELKQPTSNDAFDHEQIIKTAESHIIDADAYLKVGEYSEQTHLDVLHAWMEVLLAQGKAQQALNKLNDAVRHASATAQPYIHLYQAELFRQVATGDNRERFLDESSHCATYGLHVLAVTHNQWTDQQFQTLYKDLAQYAPVRHDLSHRTIKDIQDYAKTCRERIDELNAKPIPQSTQSQWQQHFQQEIAACNQRIAWINQKAAQDATALQQQLTQMNANYQNLQQSHANKTAEYNALLGKAQSMSNDGKPPKRHRLALVAAVILGLIIITCGTNAGMLAFILLLVLEVPCVYLAWQGLTAGKRYDQLKTQITQANQELQQVASNINALQTTMQQTQNRIQLAQQDPSQYVLSLQ
;
A
#
# COMPACT_ATOMS: atom_id res chain seq x y z
N MET A 1 -63.61 1.15 3.48
CA MET A 1 -63.45 -0.28 3.13
C MET A 1 -64.75 -0.98 3.48
N GLU A 2 -65.22 -1.87 2.62
CA GLU A 2 -66.39 -2.71 2.89
C GLU A 2 -65.99 -3.73 3.99
N GLN A 3 -66.72 -3.77 5.09
CA GLN A 3 -66.38 -4.62 6.24
C GLN A 3 -66.63 -6.08 5.88
N ILE A 4 -65.58 -6.90 5.84
CA ILE A 4 -65.71 -8.34 5.60
C ILE A 4 -66.20 -9.06 6.87
N PRO A 5 -67.13 -10.02 6.77
CA PRO A 5 -67.57 -10.81 7.92
C PRO A 5 -66.44 -11.68 8.48
N ASP A 6 -66.30 -11.72 9.80
CA ASP A 6 -65.39 -12.66 10.48
C ASP A 6 -66.07 -14.03 10.62
N TYR A 7 -65.81 -14.93 9.67
CA TYR A 7 -66.34 -16.29 9.66
C TYR A 7 -65.74 -17.16 10.77
N TYR A 8 -64.54 -16.86 11.26
CA TYR A 8 -63.97 -17.60 12.40
C TYR A 8 -64.79 -17.35 13.66
N GLU A 9 -65.15 -16.09 13.91
CA GLU A 9 -65.99 -15.71 15.04
C GLU A 9 -67.47 -16.08 14.81
N LEU A 10 -68.03 -15.71 13.66
CA LEU A 10 -69.46 -15.88 13.36
C LEU A 10 -69.90 -17.34 13.23
N LEU A 11 -69.00 -18.22 12.79
CA LEU A 11 -69.28 -19.65 12.60
C LEU A 11 -68.52 -20.54 13.60
N ASN A 12 -67.85 -19.93 14.57
CA ASN A 12 -67.10 -20.60 15.64
C ASN A 12 -66.08 -21.62 15.11
N LEU A 13 -65.26 -21.19 14.15
CA LEU A 13 -64.21 -21.98 13.51
C LEU A 13 -62.85 -21.67 14.13
N ASN A 14 -61.96 -22.66 14.19
CA ASN A 14 -60.60 -22.45 14.69
C ASN A 14 -59.64 -22.04 13.56
N PRO A 15 -58.96 -20.88 13.62
CA PRO A 15 -58.03 -20.44 12.57
C PRO A 15 -56.80 -21.33 12.43
N ALA A 16 -56.44 -22.10 13.46
CA ALA A 16 -55.31 -23.04 13.41
C ALA A 16 -55.64 -24.36 12.68
N ASP A 17 -56.91 -24.62 12.36
CA ASP A 17 -57.32 -25.85 11.68
C ASP A 17 -56.87 -25.85 10.20
N SER A 18 -56.63 -27.04 9.65
CA SER A 18 -56.36 -27.19 8.22
C SER A 18 -57.57 -26.81 7.37
N LEU A 19 -57.37 -26.37 6.13
CA LEU A 19 -58.48 -25.96 5.25
C LEU A 19 -59.50 -27.09 5.08
N ALA A 20 -59.03 -28.33 4.93
CA ALA A 20 -59.88 -29.50 4.82
C ALA A 20 -60.76 -29.71 6.06
N ALA A 21 -60.20 -29.50 7.27
CA ALA A 21 -60.95 -29.58 8.51
C ALA A 21 -62.01 -28.48 8.63
N ILE A 22 -61.66 -27.24 8.27
CA ILE A 22 -62.60 -26.10 8.24
C ILE A 22 -63.74 -26.33 7.25
N GLN A 23 -63.44 -26.79 6.03
CA GLN A 23 -64.45 -27.12 5.02
C GLN A 23 -65.39 -28.23 5.50
N GLN A 24 -64.85 -29.26 6.17
CA GLN A 24 -65.65 -30.36 6.72
C GLN A 24 -66.58 -29.87 7.84
N GLN A 25 -66.09 -29.01 8.73
CA GLN A 25 -66.92 -28.39 9.78
C GLN A 25 -68.03 -27.53 9.18
N LEU A 26 -67.72 -26.72 8.16
CA LEU A 26 -68.70 -25.91 7.44
C LEU A 26 -69.76 -26.74 6.71
N GLN A 27 -69.38 -27.86 6.10
CA GLN A 27 -70.34 -28.78 5.47
C GLN A 27 -71.27 -29.44 6.49
N TYR A 28 -70.74 -29.82 7.66
CA TYR A 28 -71.55 -30.34 8.76
C TYR A 28 -72.54 -29.29 9.29
N LEU A 29 -72.06 -28.06 9.53
CA LEU A 29 -72.90 -26.93 9.94
C LEU A 29 -73.97 -26.62 8.89
N LYS A 30 -73.62 -26.65 7.61
CA LYS A 30 -74.56 -26.46 6.50
C LYS A 30 -75.69 -27.48 6.56
N ALA A 31 -75.37 -28.78 6.61
CA ALA A 31 -76.38 -29.84 6.65
C ALA A 31 -77.29 -29.73 7.89
N ALA A 32 -76.72 -29.40 9.05
CA ALA A 32 -77.48 -29.18 10.28
C ALA A 32 -78.46 -27.99 10.16
N LYS A 33 -78.02 -26.86 9.58
CA LYS A 33 -78.87 -25.68 9.40
C LYS A 33 -79.88 -25.85 8.27
N GLU A 34 -79.57 -26.58 7.20
CA GLU A 34 -80.55 -26.92 6.15
C GLU A 34 -81.71 -27.73 6.71
N SER A 35 -81.45 -28.69 7.61
CA SER A 35 -82.50 -29.52 8.23
C SER A 35 -83.49 -28.73 9.09
N THR A 36 -83.11 -27.55 9.58
CA THR A 36 -83.90 -26.70 10.48
C THR A 36 -84.31 -25.36 9.85
N TYR A 37 -84.02 -25.15 8.56
CA TYR A 37 -84.15 -23.86 7.87
C TYR A 37 -85.56 -23.27 7.92
N LEU A 38 -86.60 -24.10 7.74
CA LEU A 38 -87.99 -23.63 7.76
C LEU A 38 -88.48 -23.26 9.17
N GLN A 39 -87.82 -23.79 10.21
CA GLN A 39 -88.28 -23.73 11.60
C GLN A 39 -87.44 -22.79 12.48
N SER A 40 -86.22 -22.44 12.04
CA SER A 40 -85.29 -21.64 12.82
C SER A 40 -84.86 -20.39 12.05
N ASP A 41 -85.12 -19.23 12.63
CA ASP A 41 -84.63 -17.95 12.09
C ASP A 41 -83.10 -17.84 12.20
N GLU A 42 -82.48 -18.58 13.13
CA GLU A 42 -81.02 -18.71 13.21
C GLU A 42 -80.47 -19.46 11.98
N ALA A 43 -81.12 -20.55 11.56
CA ALA A 43 -80.73 -21.28 10.37
C ALA A 43 -80.87 -20.43 9.10
N LYS A 44 -81.92 -19.61 9.01
CA LYS A 44 -82.10 -18.67 7.88
C LYS A 44 -81.01 -17.59 7.81
N ARG A 45 -80.46 -17.17 8.95
CA ARG A 45 -79.38 -16.17 9.04
C ARG A 45 -77.99 -16.76 8.79
N LEU A 46 -77.70 -17.94 9.35
CA LEU A 46 -76.39 -18.56 9.27
C LEU A 46 -76.14 -19.28 7.95
N LEU A 47 -77.16 -19.85 7.31
CA LEU A 47 -76.98 -20.61 6.07
C LEU A 47 -76.39 -19.78 4.91
N PRO A 48 -76.80 -18.52 4.68
CA PRO A 48 -76.11 -17.63 3.74
C PRO A 48 -74.64 -17.40 4.07
N LEU A 49 -74.29 -17.18 5.35
CA LEU A 49 -72.91 -16.96 5.80
C LEU A 49 -72.05 -18.22 5.59
N ILE A 50 -72.60 -19.40 5.86
CA ILE A 50 -71.91 -20.69 5.63
C ILE A 50 -71.65 -20.90 4.14
N ASN A 51 -72.62 -20.57 3.27
CA ASN A 51 -72.45 -20.68 1.82
C ASN A 51 -71.43 -19.67 1.28
N ASP A 52 -71.43 -18.44 1.80
CA ASP A 52 -70.45 -17.42 1.42
C ASP A 52 -69.05 -17.84 1.88
N ALA A 53 -68.90 -18.29 3.12
CA ALA A 53 -67.64 -18.79 3.66
C ALA A 53 -67.08 -19.96 2.83
N LEU A 54 -67.91 -20.93 2.41
CA LEU A 54 -67.47 -22.06 1.57
C LEU A 54 -67.07 -21.63 0.15
N THR A 55 -67.68 -20.57 -0.39
CA THR A 55 -67.49 -20.16 -1.80
C THR A 55 -66.38 -19.12 -1.95
N ASN A 56 -66.27 -18.19 -1.00
CA ASN A 56 -65.47 -16.98 -1.15
C ASN A 56 -64.25 -16.94 -0.21
N ALA A 57 -64.37 -17.46 1.02
CA ALA A 57 -63.27 -17.48 1.99
C ALA A 57 -62.49 -18.81 1.91
N PHE A 58 -63.17 -19.93 2.04
CA PHE A 58 -62.57 -21.26 2.25
C PHE A 58 -62.76 -22.21 1.06
N ALA A 59 -62.85 -21.70 -0.17
CA ALA A 59 -62.95 -22.56 -1.37
C ALA A 59 -61.65 -23.31 -1.67
N ASN A 60 -60.51 -22.64 -1.49
CA ASN A 60 -59.16 -23.21 -1.64
C ASN A 60 -58.13 -22.42 -0.80
N GLU A 61 -56.89 -22.88 -0.78
CA GLU A 61 -55.83 -22.27 0.05
C GLU A 61 -55.56 -20.80 -0.35
N THR A 62 -55.67 -20.48 -1.64
CA THR A 62 -55.47 -19.11 -2.14
C THR A 62 -56.57 -18.16 -1.67
N THR A 63 -57.84 -18.59 -1.68
CA THR A 63 -58.94 -17.77 -1.17
C THR A 63 -58.86 -17.62 0.34
N ARG A 64 -58.44 -18.68 1.05
CA ARG A 64 -58.24 -18.65 2.50
C ARG A 64 -57.16 -17.64 2.87
N GLN A 65 -55.99 -17.72 2.24
CA GLN A 65 -54.90 -16.77 2.49
C GLN A 65 -55.31 -15.31 2.22
N ARG A 66 -56.06 -15.06 1.15
CA ARG A 66 -56.59 -13.72 0.85
C ARG A 66 -57.60 -13.25 1.90
N TYR A 67 -58.47 -14.14 2.33
CA TYR A 67 -59.45 -13.88 3.38
C TYR A 67 -58.78 -13.59 4.71
N ASP A 68 -57.83 -14.43 5.14
CA ASP A 68 -57.07 -14.26 6.38
C ASP A 68 -56.29 -12.94 6.37
N THR A 69 -55.66 -12.60 5.23
CA THR A 69 -54.96 -11.32 5.06
C THR A 69 -55.91 -10.13 5.17
N ALA A 70 -57.09 -10.21 4.54
CA ALA A 70 -58.08 -9.14 4.57
C ALA A 70 -58.72 -9.00 5.97
N LEU A 71 -58.93 -10.12 6.67
CA LEU A 71 -59.51 -10.16 8.01
C LEU A 71 -58.52 -9.63 9.05
N GLU A 72 -57.24 -9.99 8.94
CA GLU A 72 -56.14 -9.41 9.71
C GLU A 72 -56.04 -7.90 9.48
N ALA A 73 -56.10 -7.44 8.22
CA ALA A 73 -56.10 -6.02 7.90
C ALA A 73 -57.32 -5.26 8.46
N GLN A 74 -58.44 -5.95 8.70
CA GLN A 74 -59.64 -5.38 9.31
C GLN A 74 -59.60 -5.38 10.85
N LYS A 75 -59.08 -6.45 11.47
CA LYS A 75 -58.97 -6.61 12.94
C LYS A 75 -57.83 -5.81 13.53
N HIS A 76 -56.76 -5.71 12.77
CA HIS A 76 -55.66 -4.81 12.99
C HIS A 76 -55.74 -3.76 11.89
N PRO A 77 -56.69 -2.79 11.98
CA PRO A 77 -56.53 -1.58 11.22
C PRO A 77 -55.17 -1.07 11.65
N GLN A 78 -54.18 -1.13 10.75
CA GLN A 78 -52.93 -0.45 10.97
C GLN A 78 -53.33 0.94 11.44
N ALA A 79 -52.81 1.33 12.62
CA ALA A 79 -52.81 2.73 13.04
C ALA A 79 -52.60 3.53 11.78
N GLU A 80 -53.61 4.34 11.43
CA GLU A 80 -53.78 5.00 10.14
C GLU A 80 -52.57 4.81 9.21
N GLU A 81 -52.79 4.24 8.02
CA GLU A 81 -52.11 4.79 6.85
C GLU A 81 -52.48 6.29 6.78
N THR A 82 -51.93 7.09 7.70
CA THR A 82 -51.24 8.28 7.33
C THR A 82 -50.50 7.87 6.07
N HIS A 83 -50.70 8.62 5.00
CA HIS A 83 -49.64 8.81 4.04
C HIS A 83 -48.43 9.38 4.79
N GLU A 84 -47.84 8.60 5.71
CA GLU A 84 -46.55 8.88 6.29
C GLU A 84 -45.65 8.75 5.08
N THR A 85 -45.34 9.92 4.54
CA THR A 85 -44.45 10.03 3.40
C THR A 85 -43.23 9.19 3.77
N ASP A 86 -42.90 8.20 2.93
CA ASP A 86 -41.75 7.31 3.17
C ASP A 86 -40.46 8.12 3.04
N TRP A 87 -40.19 8.91 4.08
CA TRP A 87 -39.08 9.86 4.13
C TRP A 87 -37.77 9.09 4.11
N LEU A 88 -37.71 7.90 4.71
CA LEU A 88 -36.52 7.07 4.67
C LEU A 88 -36.26 6.54 3.26
N GLY A 89 -37.25 5.95 2.59
CA GLY A 89 -37.11 5.46 1.22
C GLY A 89 -36.78 6.58 0.22
N GLN A 90 -37.39 7.76 0.39
CA GLN A 90 -37.04 8.94 -0.40
C GLN A 90 -35.61 9.43 -0.13
N ALA A 91 -35.17 9.47 1.13
CA ALA A 91 -33.81 9.86 1.48
C ALA A 91 -32.79 8.89 0.86
N GLN A 92 -33.05 7.58 0.90
CA GLN A 92 -32.24 6.55 0.26
C GLN A 92 -32.19 6.72 -1.27
N GLN A 93 -33.32 7.05 -1.90
CA GLN A 93 -33.39 7.31 -3.33
C GLN A 93 -32.54 8.53 -3.73
N PHE A 94 -32.67 9.64 -2.98
CA PHE A 94 -31.84 10.84 -3.20
C PHE A 94 -30.36 10.54 -2.97
N TYR A 95 -30.01 9.75 -1.95
CA TYR A 95 -28.64 9.31 -1.69
C TYR A 95 -28.07 8.50 -2.86
N LYS A 96 -28.82 7.51 -3.37
CA LYS A 96 -28.43 6.70 -4.55
C LYS A 96 -28.24 7.56 -5.80
N ASN A 97 -29.04 8.61 -5.97
CA ASN A 97 -28.93 9.58 -7.06
C ASN A 97 -27.85 10.65 -6.84
N LYS A 98 -27.04 10.55 -5.77
CA LYS A 98 -25.99 11.52 -5.38
C LYS A 98 -26.53 12.93 -5.08
N GLN A 99 -27.82 13.03 -4.74
CA GLN A 99 -28.51 14.28 -4.39
C GLN A 99 -28.43 14.51 -2.87
N TYR A 100 -27.22 14.59 -2.31
CA TYR A 100 -26.98 14.54 -0.86
C TYR A 100 -27.61 15.69 -0.06
N ARG A 101 -27.74 16.89 -0.64
CA ARG A 101 -28.45 18.01 0.02
C ARG A 101 -29.95 17.76 0.17
N GLN A 102 -30.55 17.14 -0.84
CA GLN A 102 -31.97 16.75 -0.81
C GLN A 102 -32.16 15.60 0.17
N ALA A 103 -31.28 14.58 0.12
CA ALA A 103 -31.27 13.49 1.08
C ALA A 103 -31.19 14.00 2.53
N LYS A 104 -30.35 15.01 2.82
CA LYS A 104 -30.22 15.61 4.16
C LYS A 104 -31.51 16.30 4.65
N THR A 105 -32.23 16.96 3.75
CA THR A 105 -33.51 17.59 4.10
C THR A 105 -34.56 16.53 4.42
N ILE A 106 -34.63 15.50 3.58
CA ILE A 106 -35.64 14.45 3.68
C ILE A 106 -35.37 13.53 4.89
N ILE A 107 -34.12 13.19 5.18
CA ILE A 107 -33.78 12.40 6.37
C ILE A 107 -34.08 13.17 7.67
N GLY A 108 -34.00 14.50 7.68
CA GLY A 108 -34.45 15.31 8.81
C GLY A 108 -35.94 15.14 9.12
N ASN A 109 -36.78 15.03 8.08
CA ASN A 109 -38.20 14.72 8.25
C ASN A 109 -38.41 13.29 8.77
N ALA A 110 -37.59 12.33 8.30
CA ALA A 110 -37.61 10.96 8.81
C ALA A 110 -37.25 10.90 10.30
N ILE A 111 -36.25 11.66 10.76
CA ILE A 111 -35.89 11.77 12.18
C ILE A 111 -37.03 12.41 12.99
N GLY A 112 -37.68 13.43 12.45
CA GLY A 112 -38.83 14.08 13.11
C GLY A 112 -40.03 13.14 13.28
N ALA A 113 -40.26 12.24 12.32
CA ALA A 113 -41.35 11.27 12.36
C ALA A 113 -41.00 10.01 13.19
N ARG A 114 -39.78 9.50 13.03
CA ARG A 114 -39.30 8.21 13.57
C ARG A 114 -37.96 8.37 14.30
N GLY A 115 -37.93 9.28 15.27
CA GLY A 115 -36.68 9.69 15.94
C GLY A 115 -36.00 8.61 16.80
N ASN A 116 -36.67 7.49 17.06
CA ASN A 116 -36.14 6.32 17.76
C ASN A 116 -35.84 5.13 16.81
N ASP A 117 -35.92 5.33 15.50
CA ASP A 117 -35.61 4.30 14.51
C ASP A 117 -34.09 4.29 14.22
N PRO A 118 -33.37 3.21 14.58
CA PRO A 118 -31.93 3.12 14.34
C PRO A 118 -31.57 3.15 12.86
N GLN A 119 -32.46 2.68 11.97
CA GLN A 119 -32.22 2.72 10.53
C GLN A 119 -32.20 4.16 10.01
N VAL A 120 -33.12 5.01 10.50
CA VAL A 120 -33.18 6.43 10.15
C VAL A 120 -31.89 7.14 10.56
N HIS A 121 -31.39 6.88 11.77
CA HIS A 121 -30.13 7.46 12.25
C HIS A 121 -28.90 6.93 11.51
N ALA A 122 -28.85 5.64 11.17
CA ALA A 122 -27.77 5.08 10.34
C ALA A 122 -27.68 5.78 8.97
N TRP A 123 -28.81 5.97 8.30
CA TRP A 123 -28.87 6.68 7.03
C TRP A 123 -28.57 8.18 7.17
N ALA A 124 -28.97 8.82 8.28
CA ALA A 124 -28.59 10.19 8.59
C ALA A 124 -27.07 10.35 8.69
N ALA A 125 -26.38 9.43 9.38
CA ALA A 125 -24.93 9.43 9.46
C ALA A 125 -24.27 9.29 8.07
N LEU A 126 -24.72 8.33 7.24
CA LEU A 126 -24.21 8.15 5.88
C LEU A 126 -24.42 9.38 4.99
N ILE A 127 -25.60 9.99 5.05
CA ILE A 127 -25.93 11.20 4.31
C ILE A 127 -25.08 12.39 4.75
N GLU A 128 -24.80 12.51 6.05
CA GLU A 128 -23.96 13.57 6.60
C GLU A 128 -22.53 13.46 6.07
N LEU A 129 -21.94 12.24 6.06
CA LEU A 129 -20.59 12.01 5.55
C LEU A 129 -20.43 12.31 4.05
N LYS A 130 -21.50 12.29 3.26
CA LYS A 130 -21.47 12.63 1.82
C LYS A 130 -21.82 14.10 1.55
N GLN A 131 -22.01 14.93 2.57
CA GLN A 131 -22.21 16.35 2.34
C GLN A 131 -20.97 16.98 1.69
N PRO A 132 -21.15 17.88 0.72
CA PRO A 132 -20.03 18.59 0.11
C PRO A 132 -19.37 19.47 1.17
N THR A 133 -18.12 19.17 1.50
CA THR A 133 -17.29 20.00 2.39
C THR A 133 -16.79 21.23 1.63
N SER A 134 -16.67 22.35 2.34
CA SER A 134 -15.76 23.40 1.89
C SER A 134 -14.31 22.90 2.08
N ASN A 135 -13.30 23.58 1.54
CA ASN A 135 -11.90 23.24 1.80
C ASN A 135 -11.47 23.55 3.26
N ASP A 136 -12.41 23.88 4.15
CA ASP A 136 -12.15 24.13 5.57
C ASP A 136 -12.12 22.81 6.37
N ALA A 137 -11.03 22.61 7.10
CA ALA A 137 -10.87 21.47 8.01
C ALA A 137 -11.92 21.47 9.14
N PHE A 138 -12.39 22.66 9.55
CA PHE A 138 -13.42 22.80 10.57
C PHE A 138 -14.77 22.23 10.12
N ASP A 139 -15.17 22.50 8.89
CA ASP A 139 -16.42 21.99 8.31
C ASP A 139 -16.39 20.45 8.21
N HIS A 140 -15.22 19.88 7.86
CA HIS A 140 -15.05 18.44 7.79
C HIS A 140 -15.13 17.76 9.16
N GLU A 141 -14.48 18.34 10.18
CA GLU A 141 -14.55 17.83 11.55
C GLU A 141 -15.98 17.89 12.10
N GLN A 142 -16.72 18.96 11.80
CA GLN A 142 -18.11 19.10 12.23
C GLN A 142 -19.01 18.05 11.58
N ILE A 143 -18.84 17.77 10.28
CA ILE A 143 -19.56 16.70 9.57
C ILE A 143 -19.32 15.34 10.24
N ILE A 144 -18.06 15.02 10.56
CA ILE A 144 -17.71 13.76 11.22
C ILE A 144 -18.36 13.67 12.60
N LYS A 145 -18.35 14.76 13.39
CA LYS A 145 -19.00 14.80 14.72
C LYS A 145 -20.51 14.61 14.64
N THR A 146 -21.17 15.23 13.66
CA THR A 146 -22.61 15.06 13.47
C THR A 146 -22.94 13.63 13.03
N ALA A 147 -22.17 13.05 12.11
CA ALA A 147 -22.33 11.65 11.72
C ALA A 147 -22.07 10.68 12.89
N GLU A 148 -21.09 10.97 13.74
CA GLU A 148 -20.81 10.23 14.98
C GLU A 148 -21.98 10.29 15.96
N SER A 149 -22.61 11.46 16.14
CA SER A 149 -23.79 11.60 16.99
C SER A 149 -24.93 10.70 16.50
N HIS A 150 -25.22 10.73 15.20
CA HIS A 150 -26.27 9.89 14.61
C HIS A 150 -25.98 8.40 14.78
N ILE A 151 -24.74 7.95 14.56
CA ILE A 151 -24.45 6.52 14.68
C ILE A 151 -24.45 6.02 16.14
N ILE A 152 -24.13 6.90 17.11
CA ILE A 152 -24.28 6.60 18.53
C ILE A 152 -25.75 6.42 18.89
N ASP A 153 -26.62 7.32 18.41
CA ASP A 153 -28.07 7.21 18.62
C ASP A 153 -28.61 5.93 17.97
N ALA A 154 -28.19 5.61 16.75
CA ALA A 154 -28.56 4.36 16.08
C ALA A 154 -28.15 3.11 16.88
N ASP A 155 -26.93 3.05 17.40
CA ASP A 155 -26.44 1.92 18.20
C ASP A 155 -27.19 1.80 19.55
N ALA A 156 -27.58 2.94 20.15
CA ALA A 156 -28.37 2.97 21.37
C ALA A 156 -29.79 2.44 21.13
N TYR A 157 -30.47 2.89 20.07
CA TYR A 157 -31.81 2.40 19.75
C TYR A 157 -31.79 0.92 19.36
N LEU A 158 -30.79 0.48 18.59
CA LEU A 158 -30.62 -0.92 18.20
C LEU A 158 -30.52 -1.89 19.39
N LYS A 159 -30.01 -1.44 20.54
CA LYS A 159 -29.87 -2.26 21.77
C LYS A 159 -31.18 -2.43 22.55
N VAL A 160 -32.15 -1.55 22.34
CA VAL A 160 -33.37 -1.46 23.16
C VAL A 160 -34.57 -2.12 22.48
N GLY A 161 -34.51 -2.38 21.18
CA GLY A 161 -35.60 -2.98 20.41
C GLY A 161 -35.19 -4.23 19.63
N GLU A 162 -36.21 -4.93 19.11
CA GLU A 162 -36.03 -6.01 18.14
C GLU A 162 -36.15 -5.40 16.73
N TYR A 163 -35.07 -5.48 15.96
CA TYR A 163 -35.01 -4.91 14.61
C TYR A 163 -34.68 -5.99 13.58
N SER A 164 -35.02 -5.71 12.33
CA SER A 164 -34.71 -6.60 11.21
C SER A 164 -33.19 -6.72 11.01
N GLU A 165 -32.75 -7.86 10.47
CA GLU A 165 -31.35 -8.06 10.09
C GLU A 165 -30.81 -6.95 9.17
N GLN A 166 -31.63 -6.46 8.24
CA GLN A 166 -31.27 -5.33 7.38
C GLN A 166 -30.95 -4.06 8.19
N THR A 167 -31.68 -3.81 9.27
CA THR A 167 -31.43 -2.67 10.15
C THR A 167 -30.08 -2.81 10.85
N HIS A 168 -29.75 -4.02 11.33
CA HIS A 168 -28.43 -4.30 11.90
C HIS A 168 -27.30 -4.10 10.87
N LEU A 169 -27.51 -4.51 9.62
CA LEU A 169 -26.54 -4.32 8.53
C LEU A 169 -26.36 -2.84 8.16
N ASP A 170 -27.44 -2.08 8.04
CA ASP A 170 -27.40 -0.64 7.74
C ASP A 170 -26.64 0.13 8.84
N VAL A 171 -26.91 -0.18 10.11
CA VAL A 171 -26.19 0.40 11.25
C VAL A 171 -24.71 0.00 11.23
N LEU A 172 -24.39 -1.26 10.89
CA LEU A 172 -23.01 -1.72 10.78
C LEU A 172 -22.24 -1.00 9.66
N HIS A 173 -22.88 -0.82 8.49
CA HIS A 173 -22.30 -0.08 7.36
C HIS A 173 -22.03 1.38 7.72
N ALA A 174 -23.00 2.05 8.34
CA ALA A 174 -22.85 3.42 8.80
C ALA A 174 -21.73 3.56 9.85
N TRP A 175 -21.62 2.61 10.78
CA TRP A 175 -20.52 2.54 11.74
C TRP A 175 -19.15 2.45 11.07
N MET A 176 -19.04 1.60 10.04
CA MET A 176 -17.81 1.45 9.27
C MET A 176 -17.42 2.77 8.59
N GLU A 177 -18.34 3.42 7.87
CA GLU A 177 -18.07 4.67 7.17
C GLU A 177 -17.70 5.81 8.13
N VAL A 178 -18.37 5.92 9.29
CA VAL A 178 -18.03 6.92 10.32
C VAL A 178 -16.62 6.68 10.89
N LEU A 179 -16.29 5.43 11.24
CA LEU A 179 -14.96 5.11 11.75
C LEU A 179 -13.87 5.34 10.71
N LEU A 180 -14.14 5.08 9.43
CA LEU A 180 -13.23 5.40 8.33
C LEU A 180 -13.01 6.90 8.20
N ALA A 181 -14.08 7.70 8.27
CA ALA A 181 -13.97 9.16 8.25
C ALA A 181 -13.17 9.70 9.44
N GLN A 182 -13.21 9.03 10.60
CA GLN A 182 -12.40 9.34 11.78
C GLN A 182 -10.93 8.87 11.68
N GLY A 183 -10.54 8.19 10.60
CA GLY A 183 -9.21 7.57 10.46
C GLY A 183 -9.01 6.32 11.34
N LYS A 184 -10.08 5.74 11.88
CA LYS A 184 -10.07 4.57 12.80
C LYS A 184 -10.35 3.26 12.07
N ALA A 185 -9.69 3.02 10.93
CA ALA A 185 -9.88 1.83 10.09
C ALA A 185 -9.79 0.50 10.84
N GLN A 186 -8.84 0.36 11.79
CA GLN A 186 -8.69 -0.87 12.56
C GLN A 186 -9.90 -1.14 13.47
N GLN A 187 -10.51 -0.10 14.04
CA GLN A 187 -11.71 -0.26 14.86
C GLN A 187 -12.90 -0.68 13.99
N ALA A 188 -13.02 -0.13 12.78
CA ALA A 188 -14.05 -0.53 11.82
C ALA A 188 -13.91 -2.00 11.44
N LEU A 189 -12.68 -2.44 11.14
CA LEU A 189 -12.39 -3.84 10.84
C LEU A 189 -12.72 -4.77 12.02
N ASN A 190 -12.37 -4.38 13.25
CA ASN A 190 -12.71 -5.17 14.43
C ASN A 190 -14.23 -5.33 14.58
N LYS A 191 -15.00 -4.25 14.37
CA LYS A 191 -16.47 -4.28 14.45
C LYS A 191 -17.08 -5.20 13.37
N LEU A 192 -16.56 -5.16 12.15
CA LEU A 192 -16.96 -6.07 11.08
C LEU A 192 -16.61 -7.52 11.39
N ASN A 193 -15.41 -7.80 11.90
CA ASN A 193 -14.97 -9.15 12.26
C ASN A 193 -15.82 -9.75 13.39
N ASP A 194 -16.18 -8.95 14.39
CA ASP A 194 -17.08 -9.38 15.45
C ASP A 194 -18.49 -9.63 14.90
N ALA A 195 -18.98 -8.80 13.96
CA ALA A 195 -20.25 -9.01 13.29
C ALA A 195 -20.28 -10.32 12.47
N VAL A 196 -19.21 -10.65 11.72
CA VAL A 196 -19.11 -11.91 10.96
C VAL A 196 -19.31 -13.13 11.85
N ARG A 197 -18.77 -13.13 13.08
CA ARG A 197 -18.85 -14.29 14.00
C ARG A 197 -20.27 -14.62 14.45
N HIS A 198 -21.16 -13.63 14.45
CA HIS A 198 -22.54 -13.76 14.93
C HIS A 198 -23.57 -13.61 13.81
N ALA A 199 -23.13 -13.40 12.58
CA ALA A 199 -23.99 -13.15 11.44
C ALA A 199 -24.67 -14.43 10.95
N SER A 200 -25.93 -14.28 10.54
CA SER A 200 -26.64 -15.32 9.82
C SER A 200 -26.01 -15.58 8.44
N ALA A 201 -26.47 -16.66 7.81
CA ALA A 201 -26.17 -16.99 6.43
C ALA A 201 -26.53 -15.87 5.43
N THR A 202 -27.60 -15.11 5.68
CA THR A 202 -28.06 -14.00 4.83
C THR A 202 -27.34 -12.68 5.12
N ALA A 203 -26.85 -12.47 6.34
CA ALA A 203 -26.06 -11.28 6.68
C ALA A 203 -24.59 -11.36 6.22
N GLN A 204 -23.98 -12.54 6.28
CA GLN A 204 -22.54 -12.72 6.03
C GLN A 204 -22.04 -12.14 4.69
N PRO A 205 -22.72 -12.33 3.54
CA PRO A 205 -22.26 -11.76 2.28
C PRO A 205 -22.19 -10.22 2.29
N TYR A 206 -23.10 -9.53 2.98
CA TYR A 206 -23.04 -8.07 3.13
C TYR A 206 -21.89 -7.63 4.01
N ILE A 207 -21.62 -8.35 5.09
CA ILE A 207 -20.49 -7.99 5.98
C ILE A 207 -19.16 -8.20 5.26
N HIS A 208 -19.04 -9.26 4.46
CA HIS A 208 -17.88 -9.47 3.59
C HIS A 208 -17.75 -8.41 2.50
N LEU A 209 -18.86 -7.92 1.94
CA LEU A 209 -18.87 -6.76 1.07
C LEU A 209 -18.28 -5.55 1.81
N TYR A 210 -18.77 -5.22 3.01
CA TYR A 210 -18.26 -4.10 3.81
C TYR A 210 -16.77 -4.23 4.14
N GLN A 211 -16.28 -5.42 4.47
CA GLN A 211 -14.85 -5.66 4.66
C GLN A 211 -14.06 -5.40 3.38
N ALA A 212 -14.56 -5.84 2.23
CA ALA A 212 -13.94 -5.58 0.94
C ALA A 212 -13.89 -4.07 0.63
N GLU A 213 -14.95 -3.33 0.91
CA GLU A 213 -14.99 -1.87 0.72
C GLU A 213 -13.98 -1.18 1.65
N LEU A 214 -13.97 -1.54 2.93
CA LEU A 214 -13.06 -0.99 3.93
C LEU A 214 -11.61 -1.14 3.48
N PHE A 215 -11.21 -2.37 3.13
CA PHE A 215 -9.85 -2.64 2.70
C PHE A 215 -9.47 -1.85 1.44
N ARG A 216 -10.40 -1.70 0.49
CA ARG A 216 -10.19 -0.90 -0.70
C ARG A 216 -10.03 0.60 -0.40
N GLN A 217 -10.81 1.13 0.54
CA GLN A 217 -10.73 2.55 0.93
C GLN A 217 -9.42 2.89 1.64
N VAL A 218 -8.89 1.97 2.46
CA VAL A 218 -7.64 2.20 3.22
C VAL A 218 -6.39 1.83 2.44
N ALA A 219 -6.54 1.27 1.23
CA ALA A 219 -5.45 0.86 0.36
C ALA A 219 -4.64 2.06 -0.17
N THR A 220 -3.76 2.59 0.67
CA THR A 220 -2.91 3.76 0.42
C THR A 220 -1.46 3.48 0.82
N GLY A 221 -0.52 4.22 0.23
CA GLY A 221 0.91 4.12 0.53
C GLY A 221 1.50 2.71 0.34
N ASP A 222 2.45 2.35 1.19
CA ASP A 222 3.26 1.12 1.07
C ASP A 222 2.45 -0.17 1.31
N ASN A 223 1.31 -0.07 2.01
CA ASN A 223 0.43 -1.20 2.33
C ASN A 223 -0.73 -1.36 1.35
N ARG A 224 -0.82 -0.51 0.32
CA ARG A 224 -1.91 -0.52 -0.66
C ARG A 224 -2.18 -1.91 -1.22
N GLU A 225 -1.13 -2.58 -1.67
CA GLU A 225 -1.23 -3.90 -2.29
C GLU A 225 -1.78 -4.97 -1.34
N ARG A 226 -1.27 -5.02 -0.11
CA ARG A 226 -1.75 -5.95 0.90
C ARG A 226 -3.25 -5.75 1.16
N PHE A 227 -3.70 -4.51 1.27
CA PHE A 227 -5.12 -4.23 1.48
C PHE A 227 -5.98 -4.54 0.26
N LEU A 228 -5.48 -4.38 -0.96
CA LEU A 228 -6.23 -4.80 -2.15
C LEU A 228 -6.40 -6.33 -2.20
N ASP A 229 -5.39 -7.10 -1.77
CA ASP A 229 -5.50 -8.55 -1.67
C ASP A 229 -6.54 -8.98 -0.61
N GLU A 230 -6.51 -8.36 0.58
CA GLU A 230 -7.51 -8.61 1.62
C GLU A 230 -8.94 -8.23 1.15
N SER A 231 -9.07 -7.16 0.36
CA SER A 231 -10.33 -6.75 -0.25
C SER A 231 -10.89 -7.86 -1.16
N SER A 232 -10.07 -8.41 -2.05
CA SER A 232 -10.47 -9.51 -2.92
C SER A 232 -10.73 -10.81 -2.16
N HIS A 233 -9.98 -11.08 -1.09
CA HIS A 233 -10.23 -12.23 -0.23
C HIS A 233 -11.62 -12.16 0.43
N CYS A 234 -11.97 -11.04 1.05
CA CYS A 234 -13.29 -10.82 1.64
C CYS A 234 -14.40 -11.00 0.59
N ALA A 235 -14.22 -10.43 -0.60
CA ALA A 235 -15.18 -10.58 -1.69
C ALA A 235 -15.35 -12.05 -2.15
N THR A 236 -14.26 -12.83 -2.19
CA THR A 236 -14.33 -14.28 -2.48
C THR A 236 -15.21 -15.01 -1.47
N TYR A 237 -15.00 -14.73 -0.17
CA TYR A 237 -15.78 -15.34 0.91
C TYR A 237 -17.25 -14.94 0.83
N GLY A 238 -17.53 -13.66 0.58
CA GLY A 238 -18.89 -13.17 0.36
C GLY A 238 -19.59 -13.91 -0.79
N LEU A 239 -18.92 -14.07 -1.93
CA LEU A 239 -19.45 -14.80 -3.09
C LEU A 239 -19.70 -16.28 -2.80
N HIS A 240 -18.82 -16.91 -2.02
CA HIS A 240 -19.01 -18.29 -1.59
C HIS A 240 -20.24 -18.45 -0.71
N VAL A 241 -20.36 -17.64 0.35
CA VAL A 241 -21.52 -17.69 1.25
C VAL A 241 -22.81 -17.42 0.47
N LEU A 242 -22.81 -16.43 -0.43
CA LEU A 242 -23.94 -16.13 -1.30
C LEU A 242 -24.33 -17.32 -2.19
N ALA A 243 -23.35 -18.02 -2.77
CA ALA A 243 -23.60 -19.18 -3.63
C ALA A 243 -24.17 -20.39 -2.86
N VAL A 244 -23.62 -20.70 -1.68
CA VAL A 244 -24.10 -21.85 -0.87
C VAL A 244 -25.45 -21.59 -0.21
N THR A 245 -25.83 -20.31 -0.06
CA THR A 245 -27.12 -19.89 0.51
C THR A 245 -28.13 -19.46 -0.54
N HIS A 246 -27.89 -19.70 -1.84
CA HIS A 246 -28.69 -19.17 -2.96
C HIS A 246 -30.22 -19.35 -2.82
N ASN A 247 -30.67 -20.42 -2.17
CA ASN A 247 -32.09 -20.71 -1.92
C ASN A 247 -32.75 -19.81 -0.86
N GLN A 248 -31.97 -18.99 -0.14
CA GLN A 248 -32.42 -18.03 0.86
C GLN A 248 -32.60 -16.61 0.29
N TRP A 249 -32.35 -16.42 -1.01
CA TRP A 249 -32.35 -15.12 -1.66
C TRP A 249 -33.44 -15.02 -2.72
N THR A 250 -34.02 -13.84 -2.88
CA THR A 250 -34.72 -13.51 -4.12
C THR A 250 -33.71 -13.35 -5.26
N ASP A 251 -34.14 -13.63 -6.49
CA ASP A 251 -33.29 -13.46 -7.69
C ASP A 251 -32.69 -12.05 -7.74
N GLN A 252 -33.49 -11.02 -7.42
CA GLN A 252 -33.03 -9.64 -7.44
C GLN A 252 -31.94 -9.36 -6.38
N GLN A 253 -32.12 -9.85 -5.15
CA GLN A 253 -31.12 -9.67 -4.09
C GLN A 253 -29.82 -10.41 -4.42
N PHE A 254 -29.94 -11.66 -4.90
CA PHE A 254 -28.79 -12.46 -5.32
C PHE A 254 -27.99 -11.74 -6.41
N GLN A 255 -28.66 -11.29 -7.47
CA GLN A 255 -27.99 -10.62 -8.60
C GLN A 255 -27.34 -9.29 -8.19
N THR A 256 -28.00 -8.52 -7.32
CA THR A 256 -27.46 -7.24 -6.83
C THR A 256 -26.20 -7.48 -6.01
N LEU A 257 -26.26 -8.35 -5.01
CA LEU A 257 -25.14 -8.60 -4.12
C LEU A 257 -23.99 -9.33 -4.81
N TYR A 258 -24.30 -10.25 -5.74
CA TYR A 258 -23.32 -10.88 -6.59
C TYR A 258 -22.56 -9.84 -7.43
N LYS A 259 -23.27 -8.90 -8.05
CA LYS A 259 -22.64 -7.81 -8.81
C LYS A 259 -21.75 -6.94 -7.92
N ASP A 260 -22.24 -6.59 -6.73
CA ASP A 260 -21.51 -5.73 -5.80
C ASP A 260 -20.26 -6.42 -5.24
N LEU A 261 -20.28 -7.73 -4.99
CA LEU A 261 -19.09 -8.48 -4.58
C LEU A 261 -18.13 -8.72 -5.75
N ALA A 262 -18.65 -9.06 -6.94
CA ALA A 262 -17.85 -9.34 -8.12
C ALA A 262 -17.04 -8.13 -8.62
N GLN A 263 -17.44 -6.90 -8.26
CA GLN A 263 -16.69 -5.69 -8.63
C GLN A 263 -15.35 -5.55 -7.88
N TYR A 264 -15.16 -6.30 -6.79
CA TYR A 264 -13.90 -6.38 -6.03
C TYR A 264 -12.97 -7.44 -6.63
N ALA A 265 -12.92 -7.46 -7.96
CA ALA A 265 -12.05 -8.33 -8.74
C ALA A 265 -10.58 -8.14 -8.31
N PRO A 266 -9.78 -9.21 -8.34
CA PRO A 266 -8.40 -9.16 -7.92
C PRO A 266 -7.61 -8.15 -8.77
N VAL A 267 -6.82 -7.33 -8.07
CA VAL A 267 -6.06 -6.22 -8.66
C VAL A 267 -4.69 -6.73 -9.07
N ARG A 268 -4.16 -6.27 -10.21
CA ARG A 268 -2.77 -6.59 -10.59
C ARG A 268 -1.78 -5.89 -9.66
N HIS A 269 -0.80 -6.62 -9.16
CA HIS A 269 0.22 -6.08 -8.26
C HIS A 269 1.43 -5.54 -9.03
N ASP A 270 2.02 -4.46 -8.51
CA ASP A 270 3.28 -3.92 -9.03
C ASP A 270 4.47 -4.58 -8.33
N LEU A 271 5.07 -5.54 -9.02
CA LEU A 271 6.21 -6.31 -8.53
C LEU A 271 7.56 -5.60 -8.75
N SER A 272 7.57 -4.35 -9.24
CA SER A 272 8.79 -3.66 -9.67
C SER A 272 9.71 -3.29 -8.51
N HIS A 273 9.17 -3.01 -7.33
CA HIS A 273 9.88 -2.54 -6.14
C HIS A 273 9.83 -3.54 -4.97
N ARG A 274 9.62 -4.82 -5.26
CA ARG A 274 9.48 -5.87 -4.25
C ARG A 274 10.71 -6.75 -4.17
N THR A 275 11.03 -7.25 -2.97
CA THR A 275 12.08 -8.26 -2.81
C THR A 275 11.63 -9.61 -3.38
N ILE A 276 12.56 -10.53 -3.65
CA ILE A 276 12.19 -11.88 -4.11
C ILE A 276 11.28 -12.56 -3.08
N LYS A 277 11.56 -12.37 -1.79
CA LYS A 277 10.74 -12.94 -0.71
C LYS A 277 9.31 -12.43 -0.77
N ASP A 278 9.11 -11.12 -0.88
CA ASP A 278 7.76 -10.53 -0.95
C ASP A 278 6.99 -11.03 -2.19
N ILE A 279 7.68 -11.18 -3.32
CA ILE A 279 7.08 -11.71 -4.56
C ILE A 279 6.70 -13.20 -4.37
N GLN A 280 7.52 -14.00 -3.67
CA GLN A 280 7.22 -15.39 -3.37
C GLN A 280 6.04 -15.54 -2.40
N ASP A 281 6.00 -14.72 -1.36
CA ASP A 281 4.90 -14.70 -0.40
C ASP A 281 3.59 -14.34 -1.10
N TYR A 282 3.58 -13.34 -1.99
CA TYR A 282 2.41 -13.00 -2.80
C TYR A 282 2.00 -14.14 -3.75
N ALA A 283 2.94 -14.77 -4.46
CA ALA A 283 2.64 -15.93 -5.32
C ALA A 283 2.07 -17.11 -4.53
N LYS A 284 2.50 -17.29 -3.27
CA LYS A 284 1.94 -18.29 -2.36
C LYS A 284 0.50 -17.94 -2.00
N THR A 285 0.22 -16.69 -1.65
CA THR A 285 -1.15 -16.22 -1.38
C THR A 285 -2.07 -16.44 -2.59
N CYS A 286 -1.65 -16.08 -3.81
CA CYS A 286 -2.44 -16.38 -5.02
C CYS A 286 -2.76 -17.88 -5.18
N ARG A 287 -1.83 -18.76 -4.80
CA ARG A 287 -2.05 -20.22 -4.85
C ARG A 287 -3.05 -20.66 -3.79
N GLU A 288 -2.92 -20.16 -2.57
CA GLU A 288 -3.89 -20.39 -1.48
C GLU A 288 -5.29 -19.95 -1.92
N ARG A 289 -5.43 -18.83 -2.65
CA ARG A 289 -6.71 -18.38 -3.22
C ARG A 289 -7.28 -19.31 -4.28
N ILE A 290 -6.44 -19.85 -5.16
CA ILE A 290 -6.88 -20.85 -6.15
C ILE A 290 -7.38 -22.12 -5.44
N ASP A 291 -6.65 -22.57 -4.42
CA ASP A 291 -7.03 -23.74 -3.63
C ASP A 291 -8.35 -23.49 -2.87
N GLU A 292 -8.54 -22.29 -2.32
CA GLU A 292 -9.82 -21.86 -1.72
C GLU A 292 -10.96 -21.89 -2.74
N LEU A 293 -10.77 -21.31 -3.94
CA LEU A 293 -11.78 -21.35 -5.01
C LEU A 293 -12.13 -22.77 -5.46
N ASN A 294 -11.16 -23.68 -5.45
CA ASN A 294 -11.38 -25.10 -5.77
C ASN A 294 -12.14 -25.83 -4.66
N ALA A 295 -11.85 -25.54 -3.39
CA ALA A 295 -12.52 -26.14 -2.25
C ALA A 295 -13.95 -25.59 -2.03
N LYS A 296 -14.17 -24.33 -2.42
CA LYS A 296 -15.39 -23.57 -2.16
C LYS A 296 -15.89 -22.92 -3.46
N PRO A 297 -16.50 -23.71 -4.37
CA PRO A 297 -16.89 -23.24 -5.68
C PRO A 297 -17.92 -22.11 -5.60
N ILE A 298 -17.75 -21.12 -6.48
CA ILE A 298 -18.67 -19.99 -6.72
C ILE A 298 -19.21 -20.14 -8.16
N PRO A 299 -20.11 -19.27 -8.65
CA PRO A 299 -20.59 -19.37 -10.04
C PRO A 299 -19.44 -19.48 -11.05
N GLN A 300 -19.55 -20.45 -11.96
CA GLN A 300 -18.45 -20.91 -12.82
C GLN A 300 -17.77 -19.79 -13.60
N SER A 301 -18.54 -18.80 -14.08
CA SER A 301 -18.03 -17.63 -14.79
C SER A 301 -17.05 -16.82 -13.93
N THR A 302 -17.44 -16.51 -12.69
CA THR A 302 -16.58 -15.78 -11.73
C THR A 302 -15.40 -16.61 -11.29
N GLN A 303 -15.64 -17.89 -10.96
CA GLN A 303 -14.57 -18.79 -10.53
C GLN A 303 -13.47 -18.86 -11.60
N SER A 304 -13.86 -19.04 -12.86
CA SER A 304 -12.92 -19.12 -13.99
C SER A 304 -12.14 -17.82 -14.18
N GLN A 305 -12.80 -16.66 -14.07
CA GLN A 305 -12.17 -15.35 -14.18
C GLN A 305 -11.11 -15.13 -13.07
N TRP A 306 -11.45 -15.46 -11.82
CA TRP A 306 -10.58 -15.27 -10.67
C TRP A 306 -9.41 -16.26 -10.67
N GLN A 307 -9.65 -17.53 -11.01
CA GLN A 307 -8.59 -18.52 -11.19
C GLN A 307 -7.61 -18.09 -12.29
N GLN A 308 -8.12 -17.64 -13.44
CA GLN A 308 -7.28 -17.15 -14.52
C GLN A 308 -6.43 -15.95 -14.06
N HIS A 309 -7.01 -15.02 -13.31
CA HIS A 309 -6.27 -13.89 -12.76
C HIS A 309 -5.13 -14.35 -11.84
N PHE A 310 -5.42 -15.16 -10.82
CA PHE A 310 -4.39 -15.60 -9.88
C PHE A 310 -3.29 -16.44 -10.56
N GLN A 311 -3.64 -17.23 -11.57
CA GLN A 311 -2.65 -17.93 -12.40
C GLN A 311 -1.74 -16.98 -13.18
N GLN A 312 -2.29 -15.90 -13.74
CA GLN A 312 -1.52 -14.86 -14.42
C GLN A 312 -0.57 -14.14 -13.45
N GLU A 313 -1.03 -13.83 -12.24
CA GLU A 313 -0.21 -13.18 -11.21
C GLU A 313 0.93 -14.10 -10.75
N ILE A 314 0.68 -15.40 -10.52
CA ILE A 314 1.73 -16.39 -10.22
C ILE A 314 2.75 -16.45 -11.35
N ALA A 315 2.30 -16.45 -12.61
CA ALA A 315 3.20 -16.44 -13.76
C ALA A 315 4.05 -15.16 -13.81
N ALA A 316 3.46 -14.00 -13.56
CA ALA A 316 4.15 -12.72 -13.49
C ALA A 316 5.19 -12.69 -12.36
N CYS A 317 4.86 -13.24 -11.19
CA CYS A 317 5.78 -13.40 -10.06
C CYS A 317 7.01 -14.23 -10.44
N ASN A 318 6.77 -15.40 -11.06
CA ASN A 318 7.85 -16.29 -11.50
C ASN A 318 8.74 -15.62 -12.55
N GLN A 319 8.15 -14.90 -13.50
CA GLN A 319 8.89 -14.13 -14.51
C GLN A 319 9.73 -13.02 -13.87
N ARG A 320 9.18 -12.29 -12.89
CA ARG A 320 9.90 -11.22 -12.19
C ARG A 320 11.08 -11.77 -11.40
N ILE A 321 10.90 -12.85 -10.64
CA ILE A 321 11.97 -13.51 -9.88
C ILE A 321 13.07 -13.98 -10.83
N ALA A 322 12.70 -14.63 -11.94
CA ALA A 322 13.66 -15.07 -12.97
C ALA A 322 14.46 -13.89 -13.53
N TRP A 323 13.79 -12.78 -13.84
CA TRP A 323 14.43 -11.55 -14.32
C TRP A 323 15.40 -10.95 -13.29
N ILE A 324 15.01 -10.85 -12.01
CA ILE A 324 15.88 -10.33 -10.94
C ILE A 324 17.16 -11.16 -10.85
N ASN A 325 17.02 -12.49 -10.80
CA ASN A 325 18.15 -13.41 -10.72
C ASN A 325 19.05 -13.32 -11.95
N GLN A 326 18.45 -13.27 -13.16
CA GLN A 326 19.21 -13.13 -14.40
C GLN A 326 19.98 -11.81 -14.45
N LYS A 327 19.34 -10.70 -14.05
CA LYS A 327 19.94 -9.37 -14.07
C LYS A 327 21.10 -9.28 -13.07
N ALA A 328 20.91 -9.76 -11.84
CA ALA A 328 21.97 -9.79 -10.84
C ALA A 328 23.16 -10.66 -11.29
N ALA A 329 22.92 -11.82 -11.90
CA ALA A 329 23.97 -12.69 -12.42
C ALA A 329 24.76 -12.09 -13.60
N GLN A 330 24.07 -11.43 -14.53
CA GLN A 330 24.68 -10.72 -15.65
C GLN A 330 25.58 -9.58 -15.15
N ASP A 331 25.06 -8.75 -14.24
CA ASP A 331 25.81 -7.63 -13.69
C ASP A 331 26.99 -8.11 -12.83
N ALA A 332 26.83 -9.16 -12.03
CA ALA A 332 27.93 -9.74 -11.26
C ALA A 332 29.07 -10.21 -12.18
N THR A 333 28.74 -10.82 -13.32
CA THR A 333 29.72 -11.24 -14.32
C THR A 333 30.45 -10.04 -14.94
N ALA A 334 29.73 -8.99 -15.31
CA ALA A 334 30.31 -7.76 -15.84
C ALA A 334 31.23 -7.07 -14.81
N LEU A 335 30.81 -7.01 -13.53
CA LEU A 335 31.59 -6.45 -12.44
C LEU A 335 32.85 -7.29 -12.15
N GLN A 336 32.79 -8.62 -12.28
CA GLN A 336 33.98 -9.49 -12.14
C GLN A 336 34.99 -9.25 -13.26
N GLN A 337 34.53 -9.04 -14.50
CA GLN A 337 35.40 -8.67 -15.61
C GLN A 337 36.07 -7.31 -15.35
N GLN A 338 35.30 -6.32 -14.88
CA GLN A 338 35.83 -5.02 -14.49
C GLN A 338 36.85 -5.13 -13.36
N LEU A 339 36.58 -5.92 -12.33
CA LEU A 339 37.50 -6.17 -11.23
C LEU A 339 38.81 -6.81 -11.70
N THR A 340 38.75 -7.72 -12.67
CA THR A 340 39.93 -8.34 -13.29
C THR A 340 40.80 -7.30 -14.01
N GLN A 341 40.18 -6.39 -14.76
CA GLN A 341 40.90 -5.28 -15.41
C GLN A 341 41.51 -4.31 -14.39
N MET A 342 40.76 -3.97 -13.33
CA MET A 342 41.27 -3.11 -12.25
C MET A 342 42.45 -3.75 -11.52
N ASN A 343 42.42 -5.06 -11.27
CA ASN A 343 43.55 -5.79 -10.71
C ASN A 343 44.80 -5.70 -11.60
N ALA A 344 44.66 -5.85 -12.91
CA ALA A 344 45.79 -5.69 -13.84
C ALA A 344 46.36 -4.26 -13.80
N ASN A 345 45.49 -3.25 -13.79
CA ASN A 345 45.90 -1.84 -13.66
C ASN A 345 46.60 -1.56 -12.32
N TYR A 346 46.12 -2.15 -11.24
CA TYR A 346 46.73 -2.04 -9.92
C TYR A 346 48.15 -2.61 -9.91
N GLN A 347 48.39 -3.77 -10.53
CA GLN A 347 49.73 -4.36 -10.65
C GLN A 347 50.68 -3.46 -11.45
N ASN A 348 50.20 -2.87 -12.56
CA ASN A 348 50.98 -1.93 -13.35
C ASN A 348 51.35 -0.66 -12.56
N LEU A 349 50.41 -0.12 -11.77
CA LEU A 349 50.64 1.03 -10.90
C LEU A 349 51.62 0.71 -9.76
N GLN A 350 51.52 -0.48 -9.15
CA GLN A 350 52.47 -0.96 -8.16
C GLN A 350 53.90 -1.03 -8.72
N GLN A 351 54.05 -1.56 -9.95
CA GLN A 351 55.35 -1.60 -10.63
C GLN A 351 55.87 -0.19 -10.96
N SER A 352 54.99 0.71 -11.41
CA SER A 352 55.32 2.12 -11.65
C SER A 352 55.78 2.82 -10.36
N HIS A 353 55.06 2.61 -9.26
CA HIS A 353 55.42 3.15 -7.95
C HIS A 353 56.79 2.64 -7.48
N ALA A 354 57.08 1.34 -7.65
CA ALA A 354 58.39 0.76 -7.32
C ALA A 354 59.51 1.39 -8.16
N ASN A 355 59.31 1.55 -9.47
CA ASN A 355 60.28 2.19 -10.37
C ASN A 355 60.52 3.66 -9.97
N LYS A 356 59.46 4.42 -9.68
CA LYS A 356 59.55 5.82 -9.25
C LYS A 356 60.20 5.98 -7.88
N THR A 357 59.95 5.04 -6.96
CA THR A 357 60.64 4.98 -5.67
C THR A 357 62.13 4.76 -5.86
N ALA A 358 62.54 3.85 -6.75
CA ALA A 358 63.94 3.61 -7.07
C ALA A 358 64.61 4.85 -7.70
N GLU A 359 63.93 5.53 -8.64
CA GLU A 359 64.39 6.78 -9.25
C GLU A 359 64.60 7.88 -8.20
N TYR A 360 63.61 8.09 -7.33
CA TYR A 360 63.68 9.05 -6.23
C TYR A 360 64.84 8.75 -5.27
N ASN A 361 65.01 7.48 -4.87
CA ASN A 361 66.12 7.06 -4.00
C ASN A 361 67.49 7.25 -4.66
N ALA A 362 67.60 7.01 -5.97
CA ALA A 362 68.84 7.26 -6.71
C ALA A 362 69.18 8.76 -6.77
N LEU A 363 68.18 9.63 -6.98
CA LEU A 363 68.37 11.09 -6.95
C LEU A 363 68.77 11.58 -5.55
N LEU A 364 68.15 11.04 -4.49
CA LEU A 364 68.53 11.30 -3.11
C LEU A 364 69.96 10.86 -2.81
N GLY A 365 70.35 9.65 -3.22
CA GLY A 365 71.72 9.15 -3.07
C GLY A 365 72.75 10.04 -3.78
N LYS A 366 72.41 10.52 -4.99
CA LYS A 366 73.22 11.50 -5.72
C LYS A 366 73.31 12.85 -5.01
N ALA A 367 72.22 13.31 -4.39
CA ALA A 367 72.25 14.54 -3.59
C ALA A 367 73.12 14.38 -2.33
N GLN A 368 73.05 13.21 -1.69
CA GLN A 368 73.87 12.88 -0.51
C GLN A 368 75.36 12.80 -0.85
N SER A 369 75.74 12.18 -1.98
CA SER A 369 77.15 12.16 -2.42
C SER A 369 77.66 13.57 -2.73
N MET A 370 76.85 14.40 -3.40
CA MET A 370 77.18 15.80 -3.65
C MET A 370 77.25 16.66 -2.37
N SER A 371 76.50 16.30 -1.33
CA SER A 371 76.57 16.97 -0.01
C SER A 371 77.82 16.57 0.78
N ASN A 372 78.26 15.31 0.67
CA ASN A 372 79.51 14.85 1.30
C ASN A 372 80.75 15.40 0.60
N ASP A 373 80.68 15.61 -0.72
CA ASP A 373 81.65 16.38 -1.50
C ASP A 373 81.48 17.91 -1.33
N GLY A 374 80.39 18.32 -0.68
CA GLY A 374 79.83 19.67 -0.69
C GLY A 374 79.95 20.47 0.61
N LYS A 375 80.85 20.12 1.54
CA LYS A 375 81.42 21.22 2.34
C LYS A 375 82.15 22.08 1.32
N PRO A 376 81.88 23.40 1.18
CA PRO A 376 82.82 24.24 0.46
C PRO A 376 84.15 23.94 1.14
N PRO A 377 85.18 23.41 0.43
CA PRO A 377 86.42 23.07 1.09
C PRO A 377 86.79 24.30 1.91
N LYS A 378 87.15 24.14 3.20
CA LYS A 378 87.60 25.28 4.03
C LYS A 378 88.61 26.16 3.26
N ARG A 379 89.28 25.58 2.26
CA ARG A 379 90.11 26.16 1.22
C ARG A 379 89.45 27.25 0.34
N HIS A 380 88.16 27.23 0.01
CA HIS A 380 87.52 28.32 -0.78
C HIS A 380 87.33 29.61 0.00
N ARG A 381 86.94 29.53 1.29
CA ARG A 381 86.88 30.72 2.15
C ARG A 381 88.28 31.28 2.39
N LEU A 382 89.28 30.40 2.56
CA LEU A 382 90.69 30.78 2.65
C LEU A 382 91.23 31.38 1.35
N ALA A 383 90.88 30.83 0.18
CA ALA A 383 91.33 31.33 -1.12
C ALA A 383 90.70 32.67 -1.49
N LEU A 384 89.42 32.89 -1.17
CA LEU A 384 88.75 34.17 -1.41
C LEU A 384 89.32 35.27 -0.49
N VAL A 385 89.56 34.94 0.79
CA VAL A 385 90.24 35.84 1.74
C VAL A 385 91.68 36.12 1.28
N ALA A 386 92.42 35.12 0.83
CA ALA A 386 93.78 35.28 0.31
C ALA A 386 93.82 36.14 -0.97
N ALA A 387 92.86 35.97 -1.89
CA ALA A 387 92.76 36.76 -3.11
C ALA A 387 92.42 38.24 -2.83
N VAL A 388 91.53 38.50 -1.86
CA VAL A 388 91.22 39.87 -1.41
C VAL A 388 92.44 40.52 -0.74
N ILE A 389 93.18 39.78 0.09
CA ILE A 389 94.43 40.25 0.72
C ILE A 389 95.49 40.55 -0.36
N LEU A 390 95.66 39.68 -1.35
CA LEU A 390 96.62 39.89 -2.46
C LEU A 390 96.23 41.06 -3.36
N GLY A 391 94.94 41.24 -3.66
CA GLY A 391 94.44 42.40 -4.41
C GLY A 391 94.69 43.72 -3.68
N LEU A 392 94.53 43.75 -2.36
CA LEU A 392 94.85 44.91 -1.52
C LEU A 392 96.35 45.23 -1.51
N ILE A 393 97.22 44.21 -1.47
CA ILE A 393 98.68 44.38 -1.51
C ILE A 393 99.14 44.97 -2.87
N ILE A 394 98.53 44.55 -3.98
CA ILE A 394 98.86 45.03 -5.33
C ILE A 394 98.44 46.50 -5.50
N ILE A 395 97.31 46.93 -4.93
CA ILE A 395 96.86 48.34 -4.98
C ILE A 395 97.83 49.26 -4.20
N THR A 396 98.47 48.75 -3.15
CA THR A 396 99.46 49.52 -2.36
C THR A 396 100.87 49.57 -2.96
N CYS A 397 101.22 48.68 -3.90
CA CYS A 397 102.57 48.61 -4.49
C CYS A 397 102.58 49.25 -5.89
N GLY A 398 102.95 50.53 -5.95
CA GLY A 398 102.94 51.37 -7.16
C GLY A 398 103.70 50.83 -8.38
N THR A 399 103.05 51.06 -9.53
CA THR A 399 103.33 50.97 -10.99
C THR A 399 104.68 50.54 -11.60
N ASN A 400 105.77 50.26 -10.87
CA ASN A 400 107.07 49.93 -11.50
C ASN A 400 107.41 48.43 -11.62
N ALA A 401 106.51 47.53 -11.19
CA ALA A 401 106.65 46.08 -11.35
C ALA A 401 105.56 45.47 -12.26
N GLY A 402 105.03 46.26 -13.19
CA GLY A 402 103.79 45.97 -13.94
C GLY A 402 103.75 44.61 -14.62
N MET A 403 104.85 44.12 -15.20
CA MET A 403 104.83 42.84 -15.95
C MET A 403 104.86 41.61 -15.03
N LEU A 404 105.63 41.64 -13.92
CA LEU A 404 105.65 40.55 -12.93
C LEU A 404 104.38 40.52 -12.08
N ALA A 405 103.84 41.69 -11.73
CA ALA A 405 102.55 41.80 -11.06
C ALA A 405 101.40 41.30 -11.96
N PHE A 406 101.45 41.55 -13.27
CA PHE A 406 100.46 41.06 -14.24
C PHE A 406 100.54 39.55 -14.46
N ILE A 407 101.75 38.96 -14.51
CA ILE A 407 101.92 37.51 -14.58
C ILE A 407 101.43 36.84 -13.30
N LEU A 408 101.73 37.40 -12.12
CA LEU A 408 101.21 36.89 -10.84
C LEU A 408 99.69 37.03 -10.74
N LEU A 409 99.10 38.12 -11.27
CA LEU A 409 97.65 38.30 -11.39
C LEU A 409 97.04 37.23 -12.28
N LEU A 410 97.59 36.96 -13.46
CA LEU A 410 97.09 35.88 -14.33
C LEU A 410 97.21 34.50 -13.68
N VAL A 411 98.31 34.23 -12.97
CA VAL A 411 98.53 32.95 -12.27
C VAL A 411 97.58 32.77 -11.08
N LEU A 412 97.07 33.86 -10.47
CA LEU A 412 96.10 33.80 -9.36
C LEU A 412 94.63 33.95 -9.80
N GLU A 413 94.34 34.79 -10.78
CA GLU A 413 92.99 35.01 -11.32
C GLU A 413 92.49 33.79 -12.08
N VAL A 414 93.32 33.13 -12.89
CA VAL A 414 92.89 31.95 -13.66
C VAL A 414 92.40 30.82 -12.73
N PRO A 415 93.11 30.44 -11.65
CA PRO A 415 92.59 29.51 -10.66
C PRO A 415 91.36 30.03 -9.92
N CYS A 416 91.30 31.31 -9.55
CA CYS A 416 90.15 31.87 -8.83
C CYS A 416 88.87 31.90 -9.69
N VAL A 417 88.98 32.29 -10.96
CA VAL A 417 87.88 32.27 -11.94
C VAL A 417 87.45 30.84 -12.24
N TYR A 418 88.40 29.91 -12.37
CA TYR A 418 88.09 28.48 -12.53
C TYR A 418 87.34 27.91 -11.31
N LEU A 419 87.76 28.26 -10.10
CA LEU A 419 87.10 27.86 -8.86
C LEU A 419 85.71 28.52 -8.69
N ALA A 420 85.55 29.79 -9.06
CA ALA A 420 84.26 30.46 -9.06
C ALA A 420 83.30 29.88 -10.10
N TRP A 421 83.80 29.54 -11.29
CA TRP A 421 83.06 28.85 -12.34
C TRP A 421 82.66 27.43 -11.92
N GLN A 422 83.54 26.69 -11.25
CA GLN A 422 83.19 25.40 -10.64
C GLN A 422 82.11 25.54 -9.55
N GLY A 423 82.17 26.60 -8.72
CA GLY A 423 81.15 26.89 -7.72
C GLY A 423 79.78 27.23 -8.31
N LEU A 424 79.74 28.08 -9.35
CA LEU A 424 78.51 28.46 -10.06
C LEU A 424 77.89 27.27 -10.81
N THR A 425 78.71 26.44 -11.45
CA THR A 425 78.25 25.23 -12.14
C THR A 425 77.78 24.16 -11.15
N ALA A 426 78.42 24.04 -9.99
CA ALA A 426 77.95 23.18 -8.89
C ALA A 426 76.59 23.66 -8.33
N GLY A 427 76.40 24.97 -8.14
CA GLY A 427 75.12 25.56 -7.72
C GLY A 427 73.98 25.25 -8.70
N LYS A 428 74.19 25.49 -10.01
CA LYS A 428 73.21 25.14 -11.04
C LYS A 428 72.87 23.64 -11.07
N ARG A 429 73.88 22.77 -10.91
CA ARG A 429 73.66 21.31 -10.85
C ARG A 429 72.84 20.92 -9.62
N TYR A 430 73.08 21.58 -8.48
CA TYR A 430 72.31 21.34 -7.26
C TYR A 430 70.85 21.80 -7.40
N ASP A 431 70.60 22.98 -7.97
CA ASP A 431 69.24 23.48 -8.21
C ASP A 431 68.46 22.61 -9.21
N GLN A 432 69.13 22.12 -10.26
CA GLN A 432 68.56 21.15 -11.19
C GLN A 432 68.21 19.83 -10.48
N LEU A 433 69.11 19.32 -9.63
CA LEU A 433 68.87 18.10 -8.87
C LEU A 433 67.71 18.27 -7.87
N LYS A 434 67.62 19.41 -7.18
CA LYS A 434 66.52 19.74 -6.28
C LYS A 434 65.18 19.78 -7.01
N THR A 435 65.15 20.35 -8.21
CA THR A 435 63.97 20.37 -9.07
C THR A 435 63.55 18.95 -9.48
N GLN A 436 64.51 18.11 -9.90
CA GLN A 436 64.28 16.71 -10.24
C GLN A 436 63.74 15.91 -9.06
N ILE A 437 64.29 16.09 -7.85
CA ILE A 437 63.81 15.43 -6.62
C ILE A 437 62.37 15.86 -6.31
N THR A 438 62.06 17.16 -6.44
CA THR A 438 60.72 17.69 -6.17
C THR A 438 59.70 17.11 -7.15
N GLN A 439 60.03 17.08 -8.44
CA GLN A 439 59.19 16.49 -9.48
C GLN A 439 58.98 14.99 -9.25
N ALA A 440 60.05 14.23 -8.97
CA ALA A 440 59.95 12.80 -8.70
C ALA A 440 59.07 12.50 -7.47
N ASN A 441 59.15 13.33 -6.42
CA ASN A 441 58.29 13.19 -5.24
C ASN A 441 56.81 13.49 -5.55
N GLN A 442 56.52 14.49 -6.39
CA GLN A 442 55.15 14.79 -6.84
C GLN A 442 54.57 13.63 -7.66
N GLU A 443 55.34 13.09 -8.60
CA GLU A 443 54.95 11.92 -9.40
C GLU A 443 54.70 10.69 -8.51
N LEU A 444 55.55 10.45 -7.49
CA LEU A 444 55.36 9.38 -6.51
C LEU A 444 54.05 9.53 -5.73
N GLN A 445 53.78 10.73 -5.21
CA GLN A 445 52.54 11.03 -4.48
C GLN A 445 51.30 10.85 -5.36
N GLN A 446 51.38 11.26 -6.63
CA GLN A 446 50.30 11.08 -7.58
C GLN A 446 50.02 9.60 -7.84
N VAL A 447 51.05 8.77 -8.04
CA VAL A 447 50.88 7.32 -8.21
C VAL A 447 50.29 6.69 -6.94
N ALA A 448 50.75 7.06 -5.75
CA ALA A 448 50.20 6.57 -4.48
C ALA A 448 48.71 6.94 -4.30
N SER A 449 48.32 8.17 -4.66
CA SER A 449 46.93 8.60 -4.64
C SER A 449 46.06 7.77 -5.59
N ASN A 450 46.55 7.50 -6.81
CA ASN A 450 45.84 6.69 -7.79
C ASN A 450 45.66 5.24 -7.31
N ILE A 451 46.67 4.68 -6.63
CA ILE A 451 46.59 3.34 -6.01
C ILE A 451 45.48 3.29 -4.95
N ASN A 452 45.41 4.28 -4.05
CA ASN A 452 44.38 4.33 -3.01
C ASN A 452 42.97 4.45 -3.60
N ALA A 453 42.77 5.34 -4.57
CA ALA A 453 41.47 5.51 -5.23
C ALA A 453 41.02 4.23 -5.95
N LEU A 454 41.95 3.53 -6.60
CA LEU A 454 41.67 2.27 -7.27
C LEU A 454 41.31 1.16 -6.27
N GLN A 455 42.01 1.07 -5.12
CA GLN A 455 41.68 0.11 -4.06
C GLN A 455 40.26 0.32 -3.51
N THR A 456 39.88 1.57 -3.23
CA THR A 456 38.51 1.88 -2.78
C THR A 456 37.47 1.46 -3.82
N THR A 457 37.71 1.75 -5.09
CA THR A 457 36.81 1.36 -6.19
C THR A 457 36.70 -0.17 -6.29
N MET A 458 37.82 -0.89 -6.20
CA MET A 458 37.83 -2.35 -6.21
C MET A 458 37.04 -2.95 -5.06
N GLN A 459 37.17 -2.40 -3.85
CA GLN A 459 36.42 -2.85 -2.67
C GLN A 459 34.91 -2.62 -2.84
N GLN A 460 34.51 -1.46 -3.35
CA GLN A 460 33.11 -1.16 -3.67
C GLN A 460 32.56 -2.13 -4.73
N THR A 461 33.33 -2.42 -5.78
CA THR A 461 32.95 -3.41 -6.81
C THR A 461 32.81 -4.81 -6.22
N GLN A 462 33.71 -5.23 -5.32
CA GLN A 462 33.60 -6.52 -4.63
C GLN A 462 32.33 -6.60 -3.77
N ASN A 463 32.01 -5.56 -3.01
CA ASN A 463 30.77 -5.51 -2.21
C ASN A 463 29.53 -5.62 -3.09
N ARG A 464 29.51 -4.96 -4.26
CA ARG A 464 28.40 -5.06 -5.22
C ARG A 464 28.26 -6.46 -5.81
N ILE A 465 29.37 -7.14 -6.12
CA ILE A 465 29.37 -8.54 -6.59
C ILE A 465 28.79 -9.45 -5.50
N GLN A 466 29.24 -9.29 -4.25
CA GLN A 466 28.72 -10.07 -3.12
C GLN A 466 27.22 -9.86 -2.93
N LEU A 467 26.75 -8.61 -2.97
CA LEU A 467 25.33 -8.30 -2.86
C LEU A 467 24.52 -8.93 -4.00
N ALA A 468 24.98 -8.83 -5.25
CA ALA A 468 24.32 -9.44 -6.40
C ALA A 468 24.23 -10.98 -6.31
N GLN A 469 25.20 -11.62 -5.65
CA GLN A 469 25.23 -13.07 -5.48
C GLN A 469 24.41 -13.56 -4.26
N GLN A 470 24.42 -12.80 -3.17
CA GLN A 470 23.77 -13.20 -1.91
C GLN A 470 22.31 -12.75 -1.83
N ASP A 471 22.01 -11.54 -2.30
CA ASP A 471 20.66 -10.98 -2.32
C ASP A 471 20.38 -10.25 -3.66
N PRO A 472 20.03 -11.00 -4.71
CA PRO A 472 19.71 -10.46 -6.03
C PRO A 472 18.65 -9.36 -6.00
N SER A 473 17.66 -9.47 -5.10
CA SER A 473 16.62 -8.46 -4.93
C SER A 473 17.17 -7.14 -4.41
N GLN A 474 17.92 -7.16 -3.30
CA GLN A 474 18.51 -5.94 -2.74
C GLN A 474 19.50 -5.30 -3.70
N TYR A 475 20.26 -6.10 -4.46
CA TYR A 475 21.12 -5.59 -5.52
C TYR A 475 20.32 -4.81 -6.56
N VAL A 476 19.27 -5.42 -7.13
CA VAL A 476 18.46 -4.77 -8.17
C VAL A 476 17.75 -3.52 -7.65
N LEU A 477 17.24 -3.55 -6.42
CA LEU A 477 16.60 -2.39 -5.77
C LEU A 477 17.60 -1.26 -5.54
N SER A 478 18.87 -1.56 -5.23
CA SER A 478 19.90 -0.53 -5.09
C SER A 478 20.29 0.20 -6.38
N LEU A 479 19.85 -0.31 -7.53
CA LEU A 479 20.07 0.32 -8.84
C LEU A 479 18.93 1.27 -9.27
N GLN A 480 17.79 1.19 -8.60
CA GLN A 480 16.61 2.04 -8.83
C GLN A 480 16.72 3.29 -7.95
#